data_AF-S7PUN2-F1
#
_entry.id   AF-S7PUN2-F1
#
_cell.length_a   1.000
_cell.length_b   1.000
_cell.length_c   1.000
_cell.angle_alpha   90.00
_cell.angle_beta   90.00
_cell.angle_gamma   90.00
#
_symmetry.space_group_name_H-M   'P 1'
#
loop_
_entity.id
_entity.type
_entity.pdbx_description
1 polymer ?
#
loop_
_entity_poly.entity_id
_entity_poly.type
_entity_poly.pdbx_seq_one_letter_code
_entity_poly.pdbx_strand_id
1 'polypeptide(L)'
;MIQESRFLIEMADTVQEKIVQCQKAGMEFHEELHNLGAKEGLKGRKLNKATESFAWNITVLKGQGDLLKSAKNEALENMKQIQLACLSCGLSKAPSSAAEAKSKRSLEAIEEKEGGEENGKLRP
;
A
#
# COMPACT_ATOMS: atom_id res chain seq x y z
N MET A 1 10.29 -7.86 -2.27
CA MET A 1 9.53 -6.76 -1.63
C MET A 1 10.19 -5.38 -1.78
N ILE A 2 11.44 -5.16 -1.36
CA ILE A 2 12.03 -3.80 -1.37
C ILE A 2 12.19 -3.24 -2.79
N GLN A 3 12.64 -4.05 -3.75
CA GLN A 3 12.84 -3.61 -5.13
C GLN A 3 11.51 -3.27 -5.81
N GLU A 4 10.49 -4.07 -5.55
CA GLU A 4 9.13 -3.91 -6.06
C GLU A 4 8.46 -2.67 -5.45
N SER A 5 8.65 -2.41 -4.16
CA SER A 5 8.20 -1.16 -3.52
C SER A 5 8.89 0.07 -4.12
N ARG A 6 10.21 0.01 -4.37
CA ARG A 6 10.93 1.11 -5.04
C ARG A 6 10.42 1.36 -6.44
N PHE A 7 10.30 0.29 -7.24
CA PHE A 7 9.76 0.37 -8.59
C PHE A 7 8.33 0.96 -8.60
N LEU A 8 7.46 0.50 -7.69
CA LEU A 8 6.12 1.05 -7.53
C LEU A 8 6.16 2.55 -7.19
N ILE A 9 7.00 2.97 -6.25
CA ILE A 9 7.13 4.37 -5.84
C ILE A 9 7.58 5.26 -7.01
N GLU A 10 8.56 4.78 -7.78
CA GLU A 10 9.12 5.49 -8.93
C GLU A 10 8.11 5.62 -10.08
N MET A 11 7.35 4.56 -10.37
CA MET A 11 6.46 4.52 -11.53
C MET A 11 5.04 5.05 -11.26
N ALA A 12 4.58 5.01 -10.01
CA ALA A 12 3.17 5.28 -9.67
C ALA A 12 2.70 6.67 -10.11
N ASP A 13 3.52 7.72 -9.99
CA ASP A 13 3.10 9.07 -10.40
C ASP A 13 2.90 9.17 -11.92
N THR A 14 3.80 8.57 -12.69
CA THR A 14 3.70 8.58 -14.17
C THR A 14 2.48 7.80 -14.63
N VAL A 15 2.19 6.65 -14.01
CA VAL A 15 1.01 5.85 -14.35
C VAL A 15 -0.27 6.56 -13.90
N GLN A 16 -0.26 7.20 -12.72
CA GLN A 16 -1.39 7.98 -12.23
C GLN A 16 -1.74 9.13 -13.16
N GLU A 17 -0.73 9.85 -13.67
CA GLU A 17 -0.94 10.94 -14.62
C GLU A 17 -1.59 10.43 -15.91
N LYS A 18 -1.13 9.29 -16.44
CA LYS A 18 -1.74 8.64 -17.61
C LYS A 18 -3.19 8.24 -17.35
N ILE A 19 -3.50 7.70 -16.17
CA ILE A 19 -4.86 7.35 -15.76
C ILE A 19 -5.75 8.60 -15.77
N VAL A 20 -5.28 9.72 -15.19
CA VAL A 20 -6.02 10.99 -15.15
C VAL A 20 -6.26 11.56 -16.55
N GLN A 21 -5.23 11.53 -17.41
CA GLN A 21 -5.36 11.98 -18.80
C GLN A 21 -6.37 11.12 -19.59
N CYS A 22 -6.28 9.79 -19.47
CA CYS A 22 -7.22 8.87 -20.09
C CYS A 22 -8.65 9.05 -19.55
N GLN A 23 -8.82 9.31 -18.25
CA GLN A 23 -10.14 9.60 -17.67
C GLN A 23 -10.73 10.87 -18.29
N LYS A 24 -9.94 11.95 -18.39
CA LYS A 24 -10.38 13.22 -18.97
C LYS A 24 -10.83 13.04 -20.43
N ALA A 25 -10.01 12.41 -21.25
CA ALA A 25 -10.36 12.11 -22.64
C ALA A 25 -11.59 11.19 -22.73
N GLY A 26 -11.71 10.22 -21.83
CA GLY A 26 -12.89 9.37 -21.71
C GLY A 26 -14.15 10.19 -21.43
N MET A 27 -14.11 11.16 -20.53
CA MET A 27 -15.26 12.02 -20.25
C MET A 27 -15.68 12.84 -21.48
N GLU A 28 -14.72 13.42 -22.20
CA GLU A 28 -14.97 14.14 -23.45
C GLU A 28 -15.64 13.23 -24.50
N PHE A 29 -15.16 12.00 -24.67
CA PHE A 29 -15.79 11.02 -25.57
C PHE A 29 -17.19 10.61 -25.11
N HIS A 30 -17.42 10.47 -23.81
CA HIS A 30 -18.73 10.10 -23.27
C HIS A 30 -19.81 11.13 -23.61
N GLU A 31 -19.47 12.43 -23.63
CA GLU A 31 -20.41 13.50 -24.01
C GLU A 31 -20.91 13.34 -25.45
N GLU A 32 -20.04 12.92 -26.37
CA GLU A 32 -20.39 12.74 -27.78
C GLU A 32 -20.92 11.33 -28.10
N LEU A 33 -20.63 10.34 -27.25
CA LEU A 33 -20.88 8.92 -27.51
C LEU A 33 -22.34 8.60 -27.83
N HIS A 34 -23.29 9.26 -27.15
CA HIS A 34 -24.71 9.05 -27.42
C HIS A 34 -25.08 9.50 -28.84
N ASN A 35 -24.61 10.67 -29.26
CA ASN A 35 -24.88 11.23 -30.59
C ASN A 35 -24.20 10.40 -31.68
N LEU A 36 -22.96 9.98 -31.45
CA LEU A 36 -22.21 9.12 -32.36
C LEU A 36 -22.92 7.77 -32.53
N GLY A 37 -23.31 7.13 -31.43
CA GLY A 37 -24.04 5.87 -31.48
C GLY A 37 -25.37 5.99 -32.24
N ALA A 38 -26.13 7.07 -32.00
CA ALA A 38 -27.37 7.34 -32.74
C ALA A 38 -27.13 7.54 -34.24
N LYS A 39 -26.07 8.26 -34.62
CA LYS A 39 -25.67 8.48 -36.02
C LYS A 39 -25.28 7.18 -36.73
N GLU A 40 -24.60 6.28 -36.03
CA GLU A 40 -24.22 4.93 -36.51
C GLU A 40 -25.38 3.92 -36.44
N GLY A 41 -26.60 4.37 -36.09
CA GLY A 41 -27.82 3.55 -36.13
C GLY A 41 -28.13 2.76 -34.85
N LEU A 42 -27.36 2.95 -33.77
CA LEU A 42 -27.73 2.42 -32.44
C LEU A 42 -28.94 3.18 -31.90
N LYS A 43 -29.91 2.47 -31.33
CA LYS A 43 -31.14 3.08 -30.77
C LYS A 43 -31.60 2.37 -29.50
N GLY A 44 -32.38 3.10 -28.70
CA GLY A 44 -33.07 2.59 -27.51
C GLY A 44 -32.11 1.89 -26.53
N ARG A 45 -32.50 0.70 -26.06
CA ARG A 45 -31.75 -0.06 -25.05
C ARG A 45 -30.29 -0.33 -25.45
N LYS A 46 -30.00 -0.56 -26.74
CA LYS A 46 -28.63 -0.85 -27.20
C LYS A 46 -27.72 0.39 -27.07
N LEU A 47 -28.24 1.57 -27.42
CA LEU A 47 -27.52 2.83 -27.27
C LEU A 47 -27.26 3.15 -25.81
N ASN A 48 -28.29 3.11 -24.97
CA ASN A 48 -28.17 3.38 -23.54
C ASN A 48 -27.16 2.45 -22.87
N LYS A 49 -27.23 1.14 -23.16
CA LYS A 49 -26.28 0.17 -22.62
C LYS A 49 -24.84 0.47 -23.02
N ALA A 50 -24.60 0.91 -24.26
CA ALA A 50 -23.26 1.27 -24.71
C ALA A 50 -22.73 2.50 -23.94
N THR A 51 -23.56 3.53 -23.79
CA THR A 51 -23.21 4.75 -23.04
C THR A 51 -22.96 4.46 -21.56
N GLU A 52 -23.84 3.71 -20.91
CA GLU A 52 -23.70 3.30 -19.50
C GLU A 52 -22.46 2.42 -19.28
N SER A 53 -22.22 1.44 -20.17
CA SER A 53 -21.04 0.58 -20.09
C SER A 53 -19.74 1.39 -20.24
N PHE A 54 -19.75 2.41 -21.10
CA PHE A 54 -18.61 3.28 -21.26
C PHE A 54 -18.37 4.17 -20.03
N ALA A 55 -19.43 4.71 -19.42
CA ALA A 55 -19.33 5.43 -18.15
C ALA A 55 -18.70 4.56 -17.05
N TRP A 56 -19.03 3.26 -17.01
CA TRP A 56 -18.39 2.33 -16.09
C TRP A 56 -16.89 2.15 -16.42
N ASN A 57 -16.48 2.10 -17.69
CA ASN A 57 -15.03 2.05 -17.98
C ASN A 57 -14.28 3.25 -17.38
N ILE A 58 -14.88 4.45 -17.41
CA ILE A 58 -14.31 5.67 -16.81
C ILE A 58 -14.21 5.52 -15.28
N THR A 59 -15.26 5.07 -14.60
CA THR A 59 -15.22 4.96 -13.13
C THR A 59 -14.35 3.79 -12.64
N VAL A 60 -14.20 2.70 -13.42
CA VAL A 60 -13.18 1.66 -13.15
C VAL A 60 -11.79 2.28 -13.24
N LEU A 61 -11.50 3.02 -14.32
CA LEU A 61 -10.20 3.64 -14.53
C LEU A 61 -9.84 4.61 -13.39
N LYS A 62 -10.80 5.44 -12.96
CA LYS A 62 -10.64 6.29 -11.77
C LYS A 62 -10.28 5.47 -10.53
N GLY A 63 -11.02 4.38 -10.27
CA GLY A 63 -10.77 3.48 -9.14
C GLY A 63 -9.37 2.85 -9.16
N GLN A 64 -8.85 2.50 -10.35
CA GLN A 64 -7.48 2.01 -10.48
C GLN A 64 -6.45 3.07 -10.08
N GLY A 65 -6.69 4.34 -10.42
CA GLY A 65 -5.83 5.43 -9.98
C GLY A 65 -5.83 5.62 -8.46
N ASP A 66 -7.00 5.53 -7.84
CA ASP A 66 -7.12 5.63 -6.38
C ASP A 66 -6.38 4.47 -5.67
N LEU A 67 -6.49 3.25 -6.21
CA LEU A 67 -5.77 2.07 -5.72
C LEU A 67 -4.25 2.23 -5.87
N LEU A 68 -3.78 2.70 -7.02
CA LEU A 68 -2.35 2.94 -7.27
C LEU A 68 -1.78 3.97 -6.28
N LYS A 69 -2.53 5.04 -6.00
CA LYS A 69 -2.15 6.05 -5.02
C LYS A 69 -2.05 5.47 -3.61
N SER A 70 -3.01 4.62 -3.20
CA SER A 70 -2.94 3.92 -1.90
C SER A 70 -1.72 3.00 -1.83
N ALA A 71 -1.53 2.16 -2.85
CA ALA A 71 -0.42 1.22 -2.90
C ALA A 71 0.95 1.91 -2.84
N LYS A 72 1.10 3.06 -3.50
CA LYS A 72 2.31 3.90 -3.39
C LYS A 72 2.55 4.36 -1.95
N ASN A 73 1.50 4.88 -1.29
CA ASN A 73 1.60 5.38 0.08
C ASN A 73 1.96 4.26 1.08
N GLU A 74 1.33 3.09 0.93
CA GLU A 74 1.65 1.90 1.72
C GLU A 74 3.10 1.45 1.48
N ALA A 75 3.57 1.45 0.22
CA ALA A 75 4.95 1.13 -0.10
C ALA A 75 5.94 2.12 0.54
N LEU A 76 5.65 3.43 0.52
CA LEU A 76 6.45 4.44 1.20
C LEU A 76 6.53 4.19 2.71
N GLU A 77 5.40 3.86 3.33
CA GLU A 77 5.36 3.60 4.77
C GLU A 77 6.11 2.33 5.15
N ASN A 78 5.94 1.26 4.38
CA ASN A 78 6.70 0.02 4.54
C ASN A 78 8.22 0.27 4.45
N MET A 79 8.67 1.12 3.51
CA MET A 79 10.08 1.47 3.37
C MET A 79 10.63 2.22 4.60
N LYS A 80 9.85 3.12 5.20
CA LYS A 80 10.23 3.81 6.45
C LYS A 80 10.33 2.82 7.62
N GLN A 81 9.36 1.93 7.76
CA GLN A 81 9.37 0.91 8.83
C GLN A 81 10.60 0.00 8.72
N ILE A 82 10.97 -0.41 7.50
CA ILE A 82 12.19 -1.18 7.27
C ILE A 82 13.43 -0.38 7.71
N GLN A 83 13.52 0.91 7.36
CA GLN A 83 14.64 1.75 7.77
C GLN A 83 14.72 1.90 9.31
N LEU A 84 13.59 2.12 9.97
CA LEU A 84 13.51 2.22 11.43
C LEU A 84 13.91 0.90 12.12
N ALA A 85 13.49 -0.24 11.58
CA ALA A 85 13.90 -1.55 12.08
C ALA A 85 15.41 -1.76 11.91
N CYS A 86 15.98 -1.40 10.76
CA CYS A 86 17.43 -1.46 10.54
C CYS A 86 18.22 -0.59 11.54
N LEU A 87 17.75 0.64 11.80
CA LEU A 87 18.35 1.53 12.79
C LEU A 87 18.29 0.94 14.20
N SER A 88 17.11 0.44 14.60
CA SER A 88 16.88 -0.14 15.92
C SER A 88 17.69 -1.41 16.17
N CYS A 89 17.98 -2.17 15.10
CA CYS A 89 18.81 -3.38 15.15
C CYS A 89 20.31 -3.10 15.00
N GLY A 90 20.74 -1.84 14.88
CA GLY A 90 22.15 -1.49 14.66
C GLY A 90 22.69 -1.93 13.29
N LEU A 91 21.81 -2.22 12.33
CA LEU A 91 22.16 -2.64 10.97
C LEU A 91 22.40 -1.46 10.03
N SER A 92 22.15 -0.22 10.47
CA SER A 92 22.47 0.97 9.68
C SER A 92 23.98 1.15 9.64
N LYS A 93 24.56 1.10 8.44
CA LYS A 93 25.94 1.53 8.20
C LYS A 93 26.01 3.04 8.44
N ALA A 94 26.50 3.46 9.60
CA ALA A 94 27.05 4.81 9.72
C ALA A 94 28.21 4.92 8.71
N PRO A 95 28.45 6.09 8.07
CA PRO A 95 29.76 6.35 7.51
C PRO A 95 30.76 6.14 8.66
N SER A 96 31.78 5.33 8.42
CA SER A 96 32.72 4.85 9.42
C SER A 96 33.33 5.99 10.24
N SER A 97 32.75 6.29 11.40
CA SER A 97 33.50 6.70 12.58
C SER A 97 33.49 5.51 13.52
N ALA A 98 34.50 4.65 13.35
CA ALA A 98 34.83 3.63 14.32
C ALA A 98 35.21 4.32 15.64
N ALA A 99 34.26 4.43 16.56
CA ALA A 99 34.50 4.63 17.98
C ALA A 99 33.32 4.02 18.76
N GLU A 100 33.51 2.74 19.08
CA GLU A 100 32.96 2.00 20.22
C GLU A 100 31.58 2.42 20.77
N ALA A 101 30.53 1.66 20.41
CA ALA A 101 29.36 1.51 21.26
C ALA A 101 29.21 0.03 21.61
N LYS A 102 29.67 -0.32 22.81
CA LYS A 102 29.53 -1.64 23.42
C LYS A 102 28.09 -2.15 23.29
N SER A 103 27.99 -3.32 22.69
CA SER A 103 26.85 -4.23 22.79
C SER A 103 26.40 -4.35 24.25
N LYS A 104 25.22 -3.81 24.58
CA LYS A 104 24.44 -4.24 25.73
C LYS A 104 23.18 -4.92 25.24
N ARG A 105 23.37 -6.16 24.79
CA ARG A 105 22.32 -7.18 24.75
C ARG A 105 22.04 -7.59 26.19
N SER A 106 20.91 -7.18 26.76
CA SER A 106 20.26 -7.91 27.85
C SER A 106 18.79 -7.52 27.88
N LEU A 107 17.97 -8.29 27.15
CA LEU A 107 16.57 -8.45 27.49
C LEU A 107 16.60 -9.39 28.70
N GLU A 108 16.48 -8.84 29.91
CA GLU A 108 16.37 -9.67 31.12
C GLU A 108 15.05 -10.44 31.05
N ALA A 109 15.16 -11.76 31.09
CA ALA A 109 14.05 -12.68 31.17
C ALA A 109 13.27 -12.43 32.47
N ILE A 110 11.95 -12.42 32.37
CA ILE A 110 11.04 -12.34 33.53
C ILE A 110 11.17 -13.67 34.27
N GLU A 111 11.72 -13.67 35.48
CA GLU A 111 11.74 -14.85 36.35
C GLU A 111 10.30 -15.19 36.79
N GLU A 112 9.80 -16.36 36.36
CA GLU A 112 8.63 -16.99 37.01
C GLU A 112 9.08 -17.52 38.37
N LYS A 113 8.47 -16.98 39.43
CA LYS A 113 8.74 -17.40 40.81
C LYS A 113 7.95 -18.66 41.14
N GLU A 114 8.59 -19.83 41.09
CA GLU A 114 8.06 -21.07 41.68
C GLU A 114 7.96 -20.90 43.20
N GLY A 115 6.73 -20.91 43.72
CA GLY A 115 6.46 -20.98 45.15
C GLY A 115 6.33 -22.43 45.59
N GLY A 116 7.28 -22.92 46.37
CA GLY A 116 7.16 -24.22 47.03
C GLY A 116 8.10 -24.33 48.22
N GLU A 117 7.58 -24.15 49.43
CA GLU A 117 8.08 -24.86 50.60
C GLU A 117 6.90 -25.31 51.47
N GLU A 118 6.68 -26.62 51.41
CA GLU A 118 5.84 -27.43 52.27
C GLU A 118 6.57 -27.64 53.60
N ASN A 119 5.90 -27.51 54.75
CA ASN A 119 6.13 -28.47 55.83
C ASN A 119 4.98 -28.53 56.83
N GLY A 120 4.30 -29.67 56.85
CA GLY A 120 3.35 -30.03 57.88
C GLY A 120 4.05 -30.34 59.21
N LYS A 121 3.35 -30.04 60.32
CA LYS A 121 3.60 -30.71 61.60
C LYS A 121 2.28 -31.01 62.27
N LEU A 122 1.92 -32.30 62.23
CA LEU A 122 0.82 -32.92 62.96
C LEU A 122 1.32 -33.53 64.27
N ARG A 123 0.51 -33.36 65.32
CA ARG A 123 0.21 -34.30 66.43
C ARG A 123 1.23 -34.46 67.57
N PRO A 124 0.84 -35.03 68.74
CA PRO A 124 -0.42 -35.74 69.11
C PRO A 124 -1.51 -34.87 69.74
#